data_AF-A0A0Q4FRC0-F1
#
_entry.id   AF-A0A0Q4FRC0-F1
#
_cell.length_a   1.000
_cell.length_b   1.000
_cell.length_c   1.000
_cell.angle_alpha   90.00
_cell.angle_beta   90.00
_cell.angle_gamma   90.00
#
_symmetry.space_group_name_H-M   'P 1'
#
loop_
_entity.id
_entity.type
_entity.pdbx_description
1 polymer ?
#
loop_
_entity_poly.entity_id
_entity_poly.type
_entity_poly.pdbx_seq_one_letter_code
_entity_poly.pdbx_strand_id
1 'polypeptide(L)'
;MVGSLAGWGTLLLCLVGVGLVIVAARWLQNLGASFVVTDQRLIVRRGVFLKTIDEIELYRIKDVRIGYSLLNQLAGIGTLTLTSSDPTTVGAAFTIRDVPDAIARREELRDLVEAARRRRGVREMDFDSGGLA
;
A
#
# COMPACT_ATOMS: atom_id res chain seq x y z
N MET A 1 38.42 -18.94 25.50
CA MET A 1 37.25 -19.08 26.39
C MET A 1 36.03 -19.38 25.53
N VAL A 2 35.64 -20.65 25.47
CA VAL A 2 34.45 -21.09 24.73
C VAL A 2 33.24 -20.72 25.59
N GLY A 3 32.34 -19.88 25.08
CA GLY A 3 31.13 -19.49 25.82
C GLY A 3 30.32 -20.73 26.22
N SER A 4 29.82 -20.75 27.46
CA SER A 4 28.97 -21.83 27.98
C SER A 4 27.81 -22.12 27.01
N LEU A 5 27.56 -23.40 26.70
CA LEU A 5 26.44 -23.84 25.84
C LEU A 5 25.10 -23.21 26.26
N ALA A 6 24.91 -22.99 27.56
CA ALA A 6 23.74 -22.33 28.11
C ALA A 6 23.62 -20.85 27.68
N GLY A 7 24.73 -20.13 27.56
CA GLY A 7 24.74 -18.74 27.11
C GLY A 7 24.35 -18.58 25.65
N TRP A 8 24.85 -19.46 24.78
CA TRP A 8 24.45 -19.51 23.37
C TRP A 8 22.99 -19.91 23.20
N GLY A 9 22.49 -20.84 24.03
CA GLY A 9 21.09 -21.24 24.07
C GLY A 9 20.16 -20.08 24.44
N THR A 10 20.49 -19.31 25.48
CA THR A 10 19.70 -18.13 25.87
C THR A 10 19.71 -17.05 24.79
N LEU A 11 20.86 -16.80 24.16
CA LEU A 11 20.95 -15.86 23.03
C LEU A 11 20.06 -16.29 21.86
N LEU A 12 20.11 -17.56 21.47
CA LEU A 12 19.25 -18.12 20.42
C LEU A 12 17.77 -17.97 20.77
N LEU A 13 17.39 -18.27 22.01
CA LEU A 13 16.02 -18.20 22.48
C LEU A 13 15.49 -16.76 22.48
N CYS A 14 16.31 -15.79 22.90
CA CYS A 14 15.99 -14.36 22.79
C CYS A 14 15.83 -13.93 21.33
N LEU A 15 16.72 -14.38 20.43
CA LEU A 15 16.65 -14.07 19.01
C LEU A 15 15.36 -14.61 18.36
N VAL A 16 15.00 -15.85 18.67
CA VAL A 16 13.76 -16.49 18.21
C VAL A 16 12.55 -15.78 18.81
N GLY A 17 12.59 -15.40 20.08
CA GLY A 17 11.51 -14.65 20.74
C GLY A 17 11.25 -13.31 20.08
N VAL A 18 12.30 -12.54 19.78
CA VAL A 18 12.20 -11.27 19.04
C VAL A 18 11.63 -11.51 17.63
N GLY A 19 12.11 -12.54 16.94
CA GLY A 19 11.60 -12.93 15.63
C GLY A 19 10.10 -13.23 15.66
N LEU A 20 9.64 -14.02 16.63
CA LEU A 20 8.23 -14.34 16.82
C LEU A 20 7.38 -13.10 17.08
N VAL A 21 7.87 -12.15 17.90
CA VAL A 21 7.16 -10.90 18.16
C VAL A 21 7.01 -10.07 16.88
N ILE A 22 8.05 -9.97 16.06
CA ILE A 22 7.99 -9.25 14.78
C ILE A 22 6.99 -9.91 13.83
N VAL A 23 7.04 -11.23 13.69
CA VAL A 23 6.10 -11.99 12.84
C VAL A 23 4.66 -11.82 13.33
N ALA A 24 4.43 -11.94 14.64
CA ALA A 24 3.12 -11.75 15.24
C ALA A 24 2.59 -10.33 15.02
N ALA A 25 3.44 -9.31 15.15
CA ALA A 25 3.05 -7.92 14.89
C ALA A 25 2.67 -7.69 13.43
N ARG A 26 3.43 -8.24 12.48
CA ARG A 26 3.10 -8.16 11.04
C ARG A 26 1.83 -8.90 10.70
N TRP A 27 1.64 -10.10 11.25
CA TRP A 27 0.43 -10.89 11.06
C TRP A 27 -0.81 -10.15 11.57
N LEU A 28 -0.71 -9.52 12.75
CA LEU A 28 -1.80 -8.73 13.32
C LEU A 28 -2.12 -7.49 12.47
N GLN A 29 -1.09 -6.81 11.94
CA GLN A 29 -1.27 -5.68 11.03
C GLN A 29 -1.97 -6.10 9.72
N ASN A 30 -1.61 -7.25 9.17
CA ASN A 30 -2.19 -7.76 7.93
C ASN A 30 -3.67 -8.17 8.09
N LEU A 31 -4.04 -8.73 9.24
CA LEU A 31 -5.44 -9.09 9.53
C LEU A 31 -6.40 -7.89 9.52
N GLY A 32 -5.91 -6.71 9.89
CA GLY A 32 -6.70 -5.49 9.94
C GLY A 32 -6.80 -4.73 8.61
N ALA A 33 -6.11 -5.19 7.56
CA ALA A 33 -6.04 -4.49 6.28
C ALA A 33 -6.75 -5.30 5.19
N SER A 34 -7.79 -4.73 4.59
CA SER A 34 -8.42 -5.31 3.39
C SER A 34 -8.76 -4.20 2.41
N PHE A 35 -8.66 -4.49 1.12
CA PHE A 35 -9.02 -3.55 0.07
C PHE A 35 -9.90 -4.24 -0.97
N VAL A 36 -10.83 -3.48 -1.54
CA VAL A 36 -11.75 -3.95 -2.58
C VAL A 36 -11.70 -2.92 -3.69
N VAL A 37 -11.36 -3.38 -4.89
CA VAL A 37 -11.38 -2.55 -6.10
C VAL A 37 -12.68 -2.86 -6.84
N THR A 38 -13.49 -1.84 -7.09
CA THR A 38 -14.66 -1.93 -7.98
C THR A 38 -14.37 -1.20 -9.28
N ASP A 39 -15.35 -1.13 -10.16
CA ASP A 39 -15.24 -0.46 -11.44
C ASP A 39 -15.28 1.09 -11.33
N GLN A 40 -15.68 1.62 -10.18
CA GLN A 40 -15.81 3.05 -9.92
C GLN A 40 -15.04 3.52 -8.69
N ARG A 41 -14.85 2.66 -7.68
CA ARG A 41 -14.36 3.04 -6.35
C ARG A 41 -13.32 2.04 -5.85
N LEU A 42 -12.36 2.54 -5.11
CA LEU A 42 -11.44 1.74 -4.31
C LEU A 42 -11.83 1.93 -2.85
N ILE A 43 -12.13 0.83 -2.18
CA ILE A 43 -12.53 0.80 -0.77
C ILE A 43 -11.37 0.19 0.01
N VAL A 44 -10.81 0.93 0.95
CA VAL A 44 -9.71 0.48 1.81
C VAL A 44 -10.22 0.44 3.25
N ARG A 45 -10.15 -0.75 3.86
CA ARG A 45 -10.50 -0.97 5.26
C ARG A 45 -9.23 -1.20 6.05
N ARG A 46 -9.03 -0.42 7.10
CA ARG A 46 -7.84 -0.48 7.96
C ARG A 46 -8.24 -0.56 9.43
N GLY A 47 -7.41 -1.26 10.20
CA GLY A 47 -7.50 -1.31 11.66
C GLY A 47 -7.93 -2.66 12.19
N VAL A 48 -7.30 -3.07 13.30
CA VAL A 48 -7.50 -4.36 13.95
C VAL A 48 -8.64 -4.27 14.97
N PHE A 49 -8.60 -3.26 15.85
CA PHE A 49 -9.60 -3.02 16.88
C PHE A 49 -10.56 -1.89 16.53
N LEU A 50 -10.03 -0.77 16.02
CA LEU A 50 -10.79 0.37 15.53
C LEU A 50 -10.70 0.36 14.01
N LYS A 51 -11.82 0.07 13.34
CA LYS A 51 -11.86 -0.02 11.88
C LYS A 51 -12.17 1.34 11.27
N THR A 52 -11.34 1.77 10.34
CA THR A 52 -11.55 2.91 9.46
C THR A 52 -11.82 2.38 8.05
N ILE A 53 -12.85 2.91 7.39
CA ILE A 53 -13.19 2.59 6.00
C ILE A 53 -13.03 3.88 5.21
N ASP A 54 -12.13 3.85 4.26
CA ASP A 54 -11.91 4.97 3.34
C ASP A 54 -12.31 4.55 1.93
N GLU A 55 -13.00 5.43 1.22
CA GLU A 55 -13.40 5.22 -0.16
C GLU A 55 -12.86 6.33 -1.06
N ILE A 56 -12.29 5.95 -2.20
CA ILE A 56 -11.83 6.89 -3.22
C ILE A 56 -12.38 6.50 -4.58
N GLU A 57 -12.95 7.46 -5.30
CA GLU A 57 -13.39 7.24 -6.67
C GLU A 57 -12.18 7.06 -7.60
N LEU A 58 -12.17 6.02 -8.43
CA LEU A 58 -11.03 5.66 -9.27
C LEU A 58 -10.58 6.79 -10.19
N TYR A 59 -11.51 7.55 -10.77
CA TYR A 59 -11.17 8.66 -11.67
C TYR A 59 -10.46 9.82 -10.96
N ARG A 60 -10.53 9.92 -9.62
CA ARG A 60 -9.82 10.96 -8.83
C ARG A 60 -8.37 10.58 -8.53
N ILE A 61 -8.01 9.32 -8.72
CA ILE A 61 -6.64 8.83 -8.52
C ILE A 61 -5.75 9.47 -9.60
N LYS A 62 -4.75 10.23 -9.17
CA LYS A 62 -3.76 10.89 -10.05
C LYS A 62 -2.60 9.97 -10.39
N ASP A 63 -2.03 9.35 -9.37
CA ASP A 63 -0.81 8.56 -9.49
C ASP A 63 -0.85 7.35 -8.56
N VAL A 64 -0.25 6.25 -9.02
CA VAL A 64 -0.10 4.98 -8.31
C VAL A 64 1.38 4.60 -8.29
N ARG A 65 1.99 4.69 -7.11
CA ARG A 65 3.39 4.35 -6.88
C ARG A 65 3.52 3.01 -6.17
N ILE A 66 4.58 2.28 -6.47
CA ILE A 66 4.99 1.12 -5.67
C ILE A 66 6.29 1.43 -4.96
N GLY A 67 6.35 1.14 -3.66
CA GLY A 67 7.58 1.07 -2.89
C GLY A 67 7.92 -0.36 -2.50
N TYR A 68 9.22 -0.68 -2.50
CA TYR A 68 9.76 -1.96 -2.05
C TYR A 68 10.84 -1.75 -0.99
N SER A 69 10.93 -2.69 -0.05
CA SER A 69 12.17 -2.95 0.68
C SER A 69 12.92 -4.10 -0.02
N LEU A 70 14.21 -4.29 0.28
CA LEU A 70 15.02 -5.38 -0.30
C LEU A 70 14.37 -6.75 -0.16
N LEU A 71 13.88 -7.08 1.04
CA LEU A 71 13.22 -8.37 1.32
C LEU A 71 11.89 -8.49 0.58
N ASN A 72 11.13 -7.39 0.55
CA ASN A 72 9.85 -7.30 -0.14
C ASN A 72 10.00 -7.51 -1.65
N GLN A 73 11.06 -6.94 -2.25
CA GLN A 73 11.36 -7.12 -3.67
C GLN A 73 11.66 -8.58 -4.02
N LEU A 74 12.43 -9.28 -3.18
CA LEU A 74 12.70 -10.71 -3.35
C LEU A 74 11.44 -11.57 -3.18
N ALA A 75 10.55 -11.16 -2.27
CA ALA A 75 9.28 -11.86 -2.00
C ALA A 75 8.15 -11.50 -2.97
N GLY A 76 8.35 -10.55 -3.91
CA GLY A 76 7.27 -10.04 -4.79
C GLY A 76 6.19 -9.24 -4.06
N ILE A 77 6.45 -8.81 -2.83
CA ILE A 77 5.51 -8.07 -1.98
C ILE A 77 5.82 -6.58 -2.06
N GLY A 78 4.86 -5.74 -2.40
CA GLY A 78 5.06 -4.30 -2.51
C GLY A 78 4.14 -3.49 -1.61
N THR A 79 4.42 -2.20 -1.52
CA THR A 79 3.51 -1.21 -0.91
C THR A 79 2.99 -0.29 -2.00
N LEU A 80 1.68 -0.29 -2.24
CA LEU A 80 1.01 0.60 -3.17
C LEU A 80 0.66 1.92 -2.47
N THR A 81 1.07 3.04 -3.04
CA THR A 81 0.74 4.38 -2.56
C THR A 81 -0.02 5.15 -3.63
N LEU A 82 -1.23 5.56 -3.29
CA LEU A 82 -2.17 6.23 -4.19
C LEU A 82 -2.28 7.70 -3.83
N THR A 83 -2.18 8.56 -4.84
CA THR A 83 -2.35 10.01 -4.68
C THR A 83 -3.66 10.45 -5.31
N SER A 84 -4.48 11.19 -4.56
CA SER A 84 -5.78 11.71 -5.00
C SER A 84 -5.72 13.21 -5.26
N SER A 85 -6.61 13.71 -6.12
CA SER A 85 -6.86 15.14 -6.29
C SER A 85 -7.82 15.73 -5.26
N ASP A 86 -8.44 14.89 -4.43
CA ASP A 86 -9.56 15.29 -3.57
C ASP A 86 -9.12 16.24 -2.44
N PRO A 87 -9.70 17.45 -2.33
CA PRO A 87 -9.41 18.39 -1.25
C PRO A 87 -9.74 17.84 0.14
N THR A 88 -10.67 16.89 0.27
CA THR A 88 -11.00 16.25 1.55
C THR A 88 -9.95 15.22 1.98
N THR A 89 -9.07 14.81 1.06
CA THR A 89 -7.91 13.94 1.31
C THR A 89 -6.58 14.72 1.15
N VAL A 90 -6.56 16.01 1.43
CA VAL A 90 -5.32 16.81 1.33
C VAL A 90 -4.34 16.34 2.39
N GLY A 91 -3.33 15.59 1.96
CA GLY A 91 -2.16 15.21 2.75
C GLY A 91 -2.06 13.73 3.17
N ALA A 92 -3.11 12.92 3.00
CA ALA A 92 -3.07 11.50 3.36
C ALA A 92 -2.90 10.62 2.11
N ALA A 93 -1.65 10.32 1.75
CA ALA A 93 -1.36 9.35 0.70
C ALA A 93 -1.95 7.98 1.07
N PHE A 94 -2.83 7.44 0.23
CA PHE A 94 -3.51 6.18 0.46
C PHE A 94 -2.54 5.01 0.28
N THR A 95 -2.06 4.47 1.40
CA THR A 95 -1.03 3.41 1.38
C THR A 95 -1.64 2.04 1.69
N ILE A 96 -1.46 1.09 0.78
CA ILE A 96 -1.81 -0.33 0.93
C ILE A 96 -0.50 -1.09 1.04
N ARG A 97 -0.26 -1.70 2.21
CA ARG A 97 0.98 -2.44 2.50
C ARG A 97 0.79 -3.92 2.19
N ASP A 98 1.92 -4.60 2.06
CA ASP A 98 2.00 -6.06 1.96
C ASP A 98 1.18 -6.66 0.80
N VAL A 99 1.20 -5.97 -0.35
CA VAL A 99 0.48 -6.37 -1.57
C VAL A 99 1.30 -7.43 -2.31
N PRO A 100 0.80 -8.67 -2.46
CA PRO A 100 1.46 -9.69 -3.29
C PRO A 100 1.32 -9.32 -4.76
N ASP A 101 2.35 -9.66 -5.54
CA ASP A 101 2.43 -9.34 -6.98
C ASP A 101 2.14 -7.86 -7.28
N ALA A 102 2.74 -6.97 -6.47
CA ALA A 102 2.41 -5.55 -6.47
C ALA A 102 2.56 -4.87 -7.84
N ILE A 103 3.45 -5.37 -8.71
CA ILE A 103 3.59 -4.90 -10.09
C ILE A 103 2.30 -5.19 -10.89
N ALA A 104 1.86 -6.44 -10.90
CA ALA A 104 0.66 -6.85 -11.63
C ALA A 104 -0.58 -6.13 -11.09
N ARG A 105 -0.70 -6.02 -9.76
CA ARG A 105 -1.81 -5.31 -9.10
C ARG A 105 -1.82 -3.81 -9.38
N ARG A 106 -0.66 -3.18 -9.48
CA ARG A 106 -0.56 -1.78 -9.90
C ARG A 106 -1.09 -1.60 -11.32
N GLU A 107 -0.67 -2.46 -12.25
CA GLU A 107 -1.07 -2.31 -13.65
C GLU A 107 -2.58 -2.56 -13.82
N GLU A 108 -3.12 -3.58 -13.16
CA GLU A 108 -4.57 -3.83 -13.09
C GLU A 108 -5.32 -2.60 -12.55
N LEU A 109 -4.83 -2.01 -11.45
CA LEU A 109 -5.45 -0.81 -10.87
C LEU A 109 -5.37 0.39 -11.82
N ARG A 110 -4.26 0.54 -12.53
CA ARG A 110 -4.07 1.63 -13.51
C ARG A 110 -5.05 1.49 -14.68
N ASP A 111 -5.21 0.28 -15.22
CA ASP A 111 -6.19 0.00 -16.28
C ASP A 111 -7.62 0.33 -15.82
N LEU A 112 -7.96 -0.02 -14.58
CA LEU A 112 -9.26 0.31 -13.99
C LEU A 112 -9.43 1.82 -13.81
N VAL A 113 -8.39 2.54 -13.37
CA VAL A 113 -8.41 4.00 -13.25
C VAL A 113 -8.61 4.67 -14.60
N GLU A 114 -7.89 4.24 -15.63
CA GLU A 114 -8.04 4.75 -17.00
C GLU A 114 -9.44 4.45 -17.56
N ALA A 115 -9.98 3.25 -17.30
CA ALA A 115 -11.36 2.90 -17.66
C ALA A 115 -12.38 3.80 -16.95
N ALA A 116 -12.20 4.07 -15.66
CA ALA A 116 -13.08 4.96 -14.89
C ALA A 116 -13.02 6.42 -15.39
N ARG A 117 -11.83 6.93 -15.72
CA ARG A 117 -11.66 8.27 -16.33
C ARG A 117 -12.37 8.38 -17.67
N ARG A 118 -12.21 7.38 -18.55
CA ARG A 118 -12.89 7.31 -19.86
C ARG A 118 -14.41 7.31 -19.70
N ARG A 119 -14.95 6.50 -18.78
CA ARG A 119 -16.40 6.43 -18.53
C ARG A 119 -16.98 7.74 -18.03
N ARG A 120 -16.25 8.47 -17.17
CA ARG A 120 -16.72 9.74 -16.60
C ARG A 120 -16.50 10.94 -17.53
N GLY A 121 -15.83 10.75 -18.68
CA GLY A 121 -15.60 11.82 -19.66
C GLY A 121 -14.69 12.94 -19.15
N VAL A 122 -13.82 12.65 -18.19
CA VAL A 122 -12.89 13.63 -17.63
C VAL A 122 -11.81 13.91 -18.69
N ARG A 123 -11.97 15.00 -19.42
CA ARG A 123 -10.90 15.58 -20.24
C ARG A 123 -9.99 16.36 -19.30
N GLU A 124 -8.78 15.87 -19.09
CA GLU A 124 -7.70 16.67 -18.51
C GLU A 124 -7.49 17.84 -19.47
N MET A 125 -7.99 19.02 -19.08
CA MET A 125 -7.70 20.26 -19.79
C MET A 125 -6.28 20.63 -19.40
N ASP A 126 -5.31 20.19 -20.19
CA ASP A 126 -3.95 20.71 -20.10
C ASP A 126 -4.02 22.19 -20.48
N PHE A 127 -4.01 23.05 -19.45
CA PHE A 127 -3.73 24.46 -19.65
C PHE A 127 -2.24 24.59 -19.93
N ASP A 128 -1.86 24.39 -21.18
CA ASP A 128 -0.57 24.85 -21.67
C ASP A 128 -0.58 26.38 -21.60
N SER A 129 -0.03 26.94 -20.51
CA SER A 129 0.22 28.37 -20.39
C SER A 129 1.42 28.73 -21.26
N GLY A 130 1.29 28.52 -22.57
CA GLY A 130 2.15 29.06 -23.60
C GLY A 130 1.65 30.44 -24.00
N GLY A 131 2.43 31.46 -23.66
CA GLY A 131 2.29 32.79 -24.27
C GLY A 131 2.12 33.92 -23.27
N LEU A 132 3.22 34.35 -22.67
CA LEU A 132 3.51 35.78 -22.59
C LEU A 132 4.94 35.99 -23.09
N ALA A 133 5.02 36.92 -24.02
CA ALA A 133 6.17 37.36 -24.80
C ALA A 133 7.35 37.87 -23.94
#